data_AF-A0A7U9SHC6-F1
#
_entry.id   AF-A0A7U9SHC6-F1
#
_cell.length_a   1.000
_cell.length_b   1.000
_cell.length_c   1.000
_cell.angle_alpha   90.00
_cell.angle_beta   90.00
_cell.angle_gamma   90.00
#
_symmetry.space_group_name_H-M   'P 1'
#
loop_
_entity.id
_entity.type
_entity.pdbx_description
1 polymer ?
#
loop_
_entity_poly.entity_id
_entity_poly.type
_entity_poly.pdbx_seq_one_letter_code
_entity_poly.pdbx_strand_id
1 'polypeptide(L)'
;MIITEEHISNALKDLEWFINMNYRRKDVDERVISIENITIDQMFRSTDRDSALKYVSEKLSNILKPLDTDYNLYLMVNKILINKKSKLENYKKVWKYIEEKCDVSEFIYGDEVKIEFHEKEYYSSVAKMKIKDIEKALRIVCLNPDRNFVLISKYDRYLSSEEVQKLFHEAFDSISNKVIRVDYYKLALEIPKEDEMFIRWLDFGDEMEIGLVYNPNRICL
;
A
#
# COMPACT_ATOMS: atom_id res chain seq x y z
N MET A 1 -1.38 6.98 -23.63
CA MET A 1 -2.83 6.78 -23.41
C MET A 1 -3.45 8.18 -23.38
N ILE A 2 -4.47 8.51 -24.18
CA ILE A 2 -5.08 9.85 -24.13
C ILE A 2 -6.07 9.84 -22.97
N ILE A 3 -5.73 10.51 -21.87
CA ILE A 3 -6.63 10.70 -20.74
C ILE A 3 -7.77 11.60 -21.24
N THR A 4 -8.95 11.03 -21.42
CA THR A 4 -10.15 11.75 -21.87
C THR A 4 -10.87 12.37 -20.67
N GLU A 5 -11.67 13.43 -20.90
CA GLU A 5 -12.52 14.05 -19.87
C GLU A 5 -13.46 13.03 -19.18
N GLU A 6 -13.79 11.95 -19.87
CA GLU A 6 -14.60 10.84 -19.36
C GLU A 6 -13.85 10.01 -18.29
N HIS A 7 -12.53 9.79 -18.44
CA HIS A 7 -11.71 9.11 -17.42
C HIS A 7 -11.59 9.95 -16.15
N ILE A 8 -11.42 11.27 -16.30
CA ILE A 8 -11.38 12.21 -15.16
C ILE A 8 -12.73 12.25 -14.45
N SER A 9 -13.84 12.27 -15.19
CA SER A 9 -15.19 12.27 -14.61
C SER A 9 -15.51 11.00 -13.83
N ASN A 10 -15.05 9.84 -14.30
CA ASN A 10 -15.24 8.57 -13.60
C ASN A 10 -14.34 8.47 -12.35
N ALA A 11 -13.07 8.88 -12.44
CA ALA A 11 -12.19 8.94 -11.28
C ALA A 11 -12.70 9.89 -10.19
N LEU A 12 -13.30 11.03 -10.57
CA LEU A 12 -13.94 11.96 -9.64
C LEU A 12 -15.21 11.40 -9.00
N LYS A 13 -16.00 10.59 -9.72
CA LYS A 13 -17.17 9.89 -9.16
C LYS A 13 -16.76 8.79 -8.18
N ASP A 14 -15.69 8.05 -8.49
CA ASP A 14 -15.13 7.04 -7.59
C ASP A 14 -14.52 7.69 -6.34
N LEU A 15 -13.90 8.87 -6.50
CA LEU A 15 -13.39 9.68 -5.39
C LEU A 15 -14.54 10.27 -4.56
N GLU A 16 -15.58 10.84 -5.18
CA GLU A 16 -16.77 11.30 -4.47
C GLU A 16 -17.48 10.15 -3.76
N TRP A 17 -17.57 8.98 -4.39
CA TRP A 17 -18.11 7.77 -3.76
C TRP A 17 -17.21 7.32 -2.59
N PHE A 18 -15.89 7.31 -2.75
CA PHE A 18 -14.91 6.98 -1.72
C PHE A 18 -14.98 7.94 -0.52
N ILE A 19 -15.08 9.24 -0.78
CA ILE A 19 -15.28 10.30 0.20
C ILE A 19 -16.66 10.16 0.87
N ASN A 20 -17.72 9.91 0.10
CA ASN A 20 -19.09 9.81 0.61
C ASN A 20 -19.36 8.51 1.39
N MET A 21 -18.73 7.38 1.03
CA MET A 21 -18.83 6.11 1.74
C MET A 21 -18.05 6.12 3.06
N ASN A 22 -17.00 6.94 3.19
CA ASN A 22 -16.09 6.92 4.35
C ASN A 22 -16.16 8.17 5.26
N TYR A 23 -17.02 9.17 5.00
CA TYR A 23 -17.72 10.08 5.96
C TYR A 23 -17.90 11.53 5.45
N ARG A 24 -19.05 12.12 5.83
CA ARG A 24 -19.48 13.52 5.67
C ARG A 24 -18.49 14.58 6.22
N ARG A 25 -17.47 14.96 5.46
CA ARG A 25 -16.73 16.23 5.69
C ARG A 25 -16.59 17.01 4.38
N LYS A 26 -16.81 18.31 4.48
CA LYS A 26 -17.23 19.22 3.39
C LYS A 26 -16.09 20.01 2.74
N ASP A 27 -14.84 19.64 3.00
CA ASP A 27 -13.68 20.39 2.51
C ASP A 27 -12.79 19.43 1.71
N VAL A 28 -13.15 19.24 0.43
CA VAL A 28 -12.35 18.50 -0.54
C VAL A 28 -11.23 19.43 -0.99
N ASP A 29 -10.02 19.12 -0.55
CA ASP A 29 -8.80 19.77 -1.02
C ASP A 29 -8.59 19.45 -2.51
N GLU A 30 -8.30 20.46 -3.34
CA GLU A 30 -8.12 20.38 -4.80
C GLU A 30 -6.90 19.54 -5.24
N ARG A 31 -6.24 18.84 -4.30
CA ARG A 31 -5.25 17.79 -4.54
C ARG A 31 -5.93 16.53 -5.09
N VAL A 32 -6.45 16.63 -6.33
CA VAL A 32 -7.17 15.57 -7.03
C VAL A 32 -6.32 14.30 -7.11
N ILE A 33 -6.83 13.25 -6.46
CA ILE A 33 -6.37 11.88 -6.50
C ILE A 33 -7.11 11.19 -7.64
N SER A 34 -6.42 10.82 -8.71
CA SER A 34 -6.96 9.86 -9.67
C SER A 34 -6.82 8.47 -9.05
N ILE A 35 -7.90 7.68 -9.11
CA ILE A 35 -7.91 6.29 -8.67
C ILE A 35 -8.16 5.43 -9.90
N GLU A 36 -7.11 4.79 -10.42
CA GLU A 36 -7.30 3.69 -11.37
C GLU A 36 -7.72 2.46 -10.56
N ASN A 37 -9.02 2.18 -10.50
CA ASN A 37 -9.58 1.06 -9.75
C ASN A 37 -9.58 -0.21 -10.59
N ILE A 38 -9.00 -1.28 -10.03
CA ILE A 38 -9.18 -2.64 -10.52
C ILE A 38 -10.07 -3.35 -9.51
N THR A 39 -11.38 -3.33 -9.77
CA THR A 39 -12.37 -4.12 -9.02
C THR A 39 -12.36 -5.55 -9.52
N ILE A 40 -12.23 -6.52 -8.60
CA ILE A 40 -12.39 -7.93 -8.89
C ILE A 40 -13.63 -8.42 -8.17
N ASP A 41 -14.69 -8.64 -8.95
CA ASP A 41 -15.95 -9.17 -8.46
C ASP A 41 -16.03 -10.70 -8.75
N GLN A 42 -16.47 -11.46 -7.76
CA GLN A 42 -16.76 -12.91 -7.77
C GLN A 42 -15.80 -13.86 -8.53
N MET A 43 -14.67 -14.22 -7.91
CA MET A 43 -13.98 -15.50 -8.16
C MET A 43 -13.36 -16.16 -6.90
N PHE A 44 -13.84 -15.81 -5.69
CA PHE A 44 -13.27 -16.34 -4.45
C PHE A 44 -13.77 -17.75 -4.09
N ARG A 45 -13.24 -18.78 -4.76
CA ARG A 45 -12.88 -20.04 -4.09
C ARG A 45 -11.36 -20.05 -3.91
N SER A 46 -10.88 -20.64 -2.82
CA SER A 46 -9.47 -20.60 -2.36
C SER A 46 -8.40 -20.95 -3.42
N THR A 47 -8.79 -21.56 -4.54
CA THR A 47 -7.96 -21.84 -5.71
C THR A 47 -7.71 -20.66 -6.66
N ASP A 48 -8.35 -19.49 -6.50
CA ASP A 48 -8.28 -18.39 -7.50
C ASP A 48 -7.60 -17.09 -7.02
N ARG A 49 -7.21 -17.00 -5.74
CA ARG A 49 -6.56 -15.80 -5.19
C ARG A 49 -5.22 -15.50 -5.88
N ASP A 50 -4.46 -16.54 -6.20
CA ASP A 50 -3.19 -16.40 -6.91
C ASP A 50 -3.40 -15.91 -8.36
N SER A 51 -4.45 -16.38 -9.05
CA SER A 51 -4.77 -15.89 -10.39
C SER A 51 -5.25 -14.44 -10.36
N ALA A 52 -6.07 -14.07 -9.39
CA ALA A 52 -6.53 -12.70 -9.20
C ALA A 52 -5.36 -11.74 -8.91
N LEU A 53 -4.47 -12.12 -7.98
CA LEU A 53 -3.24 -11.40 -7.70
C LEU A 53 -2.38 -11.25 -8.95
N LYS A 54 -2.21 -12.33 -9.72
CA LYS A 54 -1.44 -12.29 -10.97
C LYS A 54 -2.07 -11.35 -12.00
N TYR A 55 -3.38 -11.43 -12.20
CA TYR A 55 -4.12 -10.55 -13.11
C TYR A 55 -3.97 -9.06 -12.74
N VAL A 56 -4.15 -8.72 -11.47
CA VAL A 56 -3.97 -7.34 -10.98
C VAL A 56 -2.52 -6.89 -11.16
N SER A 57 -1.57 -7.77 -10.81
CA SER A 57 -0.15 -7.48 -10.94
C SER A 57 0.24 -7.20 -12.39
N GLU A 58 -0.28 -7.97 -13.35
CA GLU A 58 -0.07 -7.76 -14.79
C GLU A 58 -0.66 -6.43 -15.26
N LYS A 59 -1.90 -6.10 -14.83
CA LYS A 59 -2.52 -4.80 -15.14
C LYS A 59 -1.72 -3.63 -14.59
N LEU A 60 -1.37 -3.66 -13.30
CA LEU A 60 -0.58 -2.59 -12.67
C LEU A 60 0.81 -2.50 -13.28
N SER A 61 1.46 -3.63 -13.60
CA SER A 61 2.76 -3.63 -14.29
C SER A 61 2.67 -2.91 -15.63
N ASN A 62 1.60 -3.12 -16.41
CA ASN A 62 1.41 -2.44 -17.69
C ASN A 62 1.17 -0.93 -17.53
N ILE A 63 0.38 -0.53 -16.53
CA ILE A 63 0.12 0.88 -16.19
C ILE A 63 1.43 1.57 -15.74
N LEU A 64 2.24 0.89 -14.92
CA LEU A 64 3.45 1.44 -14.34
C LEU A 64 4.70 1.29 -15.23
N LYS A 65 4.60 0.56 -16.34
CA LYS A 65 5.72 0.29 -17.25
C LYS A 65 6.45 1.56 -17.71
N PRO A 66 5.79 2.69 -18.02
CA PRO A 66 6.48 3.93 -18.39
C PRO A 66 7.39 4.49 -17.29
N LEU A 67 7.20 4.07 -16.03
CA LEU A 67 7.90 4.58 -14.86
C LEU A 67 9.04 3.67 -14.36
N ASP A 68 9.26 2.50 -14.96
CA ASP A 68 10.16 1.44 -14.43
C ASP A 68 11.63 1.87 -14.28
N THR A 69 12.07 2.88 -15.05
CA THR A 69 13.43 3.41 -14.96
C THR A 69 13.64 4.36 -13.77
N ASP A 70 12.60 5.15 -13.46
CA ASP A 70 12.74 6.34 -12.60
C ASP A 70 12.12 6.11 -11.21
N TYR A 71 11.21 5.15 -11.10
CA TYR A 71 10.48 4.86 -9.88
C TYR A 71 10.88 3.51 -9.29
N ASN A 72 10.74 3.40 -7.97
CA ASN A 72 10.86 2.13 -7.25
C ASN A 72 9.60 1.88 -6.43
N LEU A 73 9.33 0.61 -6.17
CA LEU A 73 8.31 0.19 -5.22
C LEU A 73 8.93 0.14 -3.82
N TYR A 74 8.17 0.63 -2.83
CA TYR A 74 8.49 0.59 -1.41
C TYR A 74 7.36 -0.13 -0.69
N LEU A 75 7.64 -1.35 -0.24
CA LEU A 75 6.68 -2.17 0.50
C LEU A 75 6.85 -1.93 2.00
N MET A 76 5.87 -1.30 2.63
CA MET A 76 5.80 -1.16 4.07
C MET A 76 5.17 -2.42 4.68
N VAL A 77 5.86 -3.05 5.62
CA VAL A 77 5.40 -4.28 6.28
C VAL A 77 5.40 -4.10 7.79
N ASN A 78 4.29 -4.50 8.41
CA ASN A 78 4.08 -4.36 9.85
C ASN A 78 3.68 -5.69 10.49
N LYS A 79 4.52 -6.16 11.42
CA LYS A 79 4.31 -7.39 12.20
C LYS A 79 4.00 -7.04 13.65
N ILE A 80 2.80 -7.37 14.11
CA ILE A 80 2.44 -7.25 15.52
C ILE A 80 3.26 -8.22 16.38
N LEU A 81 3.67 -7.74 17.55
CA LEU A 81 4.33 -8.54 18.59
C LEU A 81 3.26 -9.03 19.58
N ILE A 82 2.90 -10.31 19.48
CA ILE A 82 1.87 -10.95 20.31
C ILE A 82 2.45 -11.26 21.69
N ASN A 83 3.64 -11.86 21.77
CA ASN A 83 4.31 -12.18 23.02
C ASN A 83 5.65 -11.44 23.13
N LYS A 84 5.62 -10.31 23.86
CA LYS A 84 6.80 -9.46 24.10
C LYS A 84 7.99 -10.21 24.72
N LYS A 85 7.74 -11.27 25.51
CA LYS A 85 8.78 -12.06 26.19
C LYS A 85 9.32 -13.22 25.34
N SER A 86 8.73 -13.49 24.17
CA SER A 86 9.16 -14.58 23.30
C SER A 86 10.50 -14.26 22.65
N LYS A 87 11.55 -15.01 23.00
CA LYS A 87 12.86 -14.90 22.33
C LYS A 87 12.75 -15.15 20.82
N LEU A 88 11.93 -16.13 20.43
CA LEU A 88 11.72 -16.49 19.03
C LEU A 88 11.05 -15.35 18.25
N GLU A 89 10.06 -14.69 18.84
CA GLU A 89 9.31 -13.62 18.18
C GLU A 89 10.12 -12.32 18.05
N ASN A 90 10.99 -12.05 19.03
CA ASN A 90 11.94 -10.94 18.94
C ASN A 90 13.11 -11.22 17.98
N TYR A 91 13.44 -12.50 17.76
CA TYR A 91 14.41 -12.91 16.73
C TYR A 91 13.80 -12.85 15.32
N LYS A 92 12.56 -13.30 15.16
CA LYS A 92 11.79 -13.25 13.91
C LYS A 92 11.01 -11.93 13.84
N LYS A 93 11.72 -10.85 13.51
CA LYS A 93 11.17 -9.53 13.21
C LYS A 93 10.36 -9.54 11.90
N VAL A 94 10.42 -8.50 11.08
CA VAL A 94 9.66 -8.37 9.83
C VAL A 94 10.18 -9.34 8.78
N TRP A 95 11.44 -9.19 8.36
CA TRP A 95 11.91 -9.86 7.14
C TRP A 95 12.02 -11.36 7.31
N LYS A 96 12.53 -11.84 8.45
CA LYS A 96 12.54 -13.29 8.76
C LYS A 96 11.14 -13.91 8.79
N TYR A 97 10.12 -13.15 9.17
CA TYR A 97 8.74 -13.64 9.15
C TYR A 97 8.19 -13.71 7.72
N ILE A 98 8.57 -12.77 6.86
CA ILE A 98 8.16 -12.74 5.45
C ILE A 98 8.90 -13.80 4.62
N GLU A 99 10.20 -13.99 4.84
CA GLU A 99 11.04 -15.00 4.17
C GLU A 99 10.52 -16.43 4.35
N GLU A 100 9.80 -16.71 5.44
CA GLU A 100 9.17 -18.02 5.68
C GLU A 100 7.94 -18.29 4.80
N LYS A 101 7.43 -17.25 4.12
CA LYS A 101 6.15 -17.28 3.39
C LYS A 101 6.27 -16.82 1.94
N CYS A 102 7.25 -15.99 1.62
CA CYS A 102 7.41 -15.35 0.33
C CYS A 102 8.88 -15.31 -0.09
N ASP A 103 9.13 -15.44 -1.39
CA ASP A 103 10.44 -15.14 -1.96
C ASP A 103 10.65 -13.62 -2.02
N VAL A 104 11.70 -13.16 -1.33
CA VAL A 104 12.10 -11.76 -1.19
C VAL A 104 13.57 -11.55 -1.55
N SER A 105 14.17 -12.50 -2.26
CA SER A 105 15.61 -12.54 -2.59
C SER A 105 16.15 -11.30 -3.32
N GLU A 106 15.31 -10.59 -4.07
CA GLU A 106 15.68 -9.37 -4.82
C GLU A 106 15.43 -8.06 -4.06
N PHE A 107 14.92 -8.13 -2.83
CA PHE A 107 14.52 -6.94 -2.08
C PHE A 107 15.70 -6.28 -1.39
N ILE A 108 15.70 -4.95 -1.38
CA ILE A 108 16.63 -4.17 -0.56
C ILE A 108 15.91 -3.78 0.73
N TYR A 109 16.27 -4.41 1.83
CA TYR A 109 15.66 -4.16 3.13
C TYR A 109 16.15 -2.85 3.73
N GLY A 110 15.20 -2.07 4.25
CA GLY A 110 15.47 -0.97 5.17
C GLY A 110 15.59 -1.45 6.61
N ASP A 111 15.76 -0.49 7.51
CA ASP A 111 15.85 -0.76 8.94
C ASP A 111 14.57 -1.41 9.49
N GLU A 112 14.73 -2.32 10.46
CA GLU A 112 13.62 -2.88 11.22
C GLU A 112 13.48 -2.17 12.57
N VAL A 113 12.46 -1.33 12.68
CA VAL A 113 12.17 -0.53 13.86
C VAL A 113 11.07 -1.18 14.70
N LYS A 114 11.11 -0.94 16.01
CA LYS A 114 10.05 -1.34 16.93
C LYS A 114 9.19 -0.11 17.25
N ILE A 115 7.90 -0.18 16.97
CA ILE A 115 6.96 0.93 17.15
C ILE A 115 5.89 0.52 18.15
N GLU A 116 5.63 1.37 19.13
CA GLU A 116 4.49 1.22 20.04
C GLU A 116 3.33 2.09 19.56
N PHE A 117 2.15 1.48 19.40
CA PHE A 117 0.95 2.15 18.92
C PHE A 117 -0.29 1.53 19.56
N HIS A 118 -1.05 2.33 20.31
CA HIS A 118 -2.20 1.90 21.11
C HIS A 118 -1.91 0.65 21.97
N GLU A 119 -0.85 0.72 22.79
CA GLU A 119 -0.41 -0.34 23.73
C GLU A 119 0.06 -1.65 23.06
N LYS A 120 0.02 -1.71 21.73
CA LYS A 120 0.55 -2.81 20.92
C LYS A 120 1.92 -2.43 20.40
N GLU A 121 2.80 -3.42 20.34
CA GLU A 121 4.13 -3.27 19.77
C GLU A 121 4.17 -3.93 18.40
N TYR A 122 4.84 -3.27 17.46
CA TYR A 122 5.01 -3.74 16.09
C TYR A 122 6.50 -3.73 15.76
N TYR A 123 6.92 -4.70 14.97
CA TYR A 123 8.11 -4.56 14.15
C TYR A 123 7.67 -4.04 12.78
N SER A 124 8.31 -2.97 12.32
CA SER A 124 7.98 -2.28 11.09
C SER A 124 9.24 -2.10 10.25
N SER A 125 9.12 -2.26 8.94
CA SER A 125 10.22 -2.04 8.00
C SER A 125 9.68 -1.78 6.60
N VAL A 126 10.54 -1.21 5.75
CA VAL A 126 10.28 -0.99 4.32
C VAL A 126 11.29 -1.78 3.50
N ALA A 127 10.83 -2.41 2.42
CA ALA A 127 11.72 -2.95 1.38
C ALA A 127 11.55 -2.17 0.08
N LYS A 128 12.67 -1.89 -0.57
CA LYS A 128 12.72 -1.33 -1.93
C LYS A 128 12.85 -2.46 -2.96
N MET A 129 12.10 -2.35 -4.05
CA MET A 129 12.12 -3.28 -5.18
C MET A 129 11.76 -2.57 -6.50
N LYS A 130 11.92 -3.27 -7.62
CA LYS A 130 11.59 -2.74 -8.95
C LYS A 130 10.11 -2.93 -9.29
N ILE A 131 9.58 -2.15 -10.24
CA ILE A 131 8.16 -2.26 -10.64
C ILE A 131 7.84 -3.66 -11.17
N LYS A 132 8.80 -4.31 -11.85
CA LYS A 132 8.68 -5.72 -12.27
C LYS A 132 8.33 -6.69 -11.13
N ASP A 133 8.61 -6.33 -9.87
CA ASP A 133 8.42 -7.19 -8.70
C ASP A 133 7.08 -6.92 -7.97
N ILE A 134 6.17 -6.15 -8.58
CA ILE A 134 4.88 -5.77 -7.98
C ILE A 134 4.04 -6.97 -7.52
N GLU A 135 4.10 -8.10 -8.23
CA GLU A 135 3.39 -9.32 -7.81
C GLU A 135 3.89 -9.81 -6.45
N LYS A 136 5.20 -9.80 -6.22
CA LYS A 136 5.80 -10.18 -4.93
C LYS A 136 5.35 -9.22 -3.83
N ALA A 137 5.30 -7.93 -4.12
CA ALA A 137 4.83 -6.91 -3.19
C ALA A 137 3.36 -7.15 -2.79
N LEU A 138 2.48 -7.34 -3.77
CA LEU A 138 1.05 -7.57 -3.54
C LEU A 138 0.76 -8.87 -2.80
N ARG A 139 1.54 -9.94 -3.06
CA ARG A 139 1.47 -11.18 -2.28
C ARG A 139 1.75 -10.94 -0.79
N ILE A 140 2.72 -10.10 -0.46
CA ILE A 140 3.03 -9.75 0.94
C ILE A 140 1.96 -8.83 1.54
N VAL A 141 1.40 -7.89 0.78
CA VAL A 141 0.25 -7.09 1.21
C VAL A 141 -0.92 -8.01 1.57
N CYS A 142 -1.21 -8.99 0.72
CA CYS A 142 -2.29 -9.95 0.91
C CYS A 142 -2.17 -10.78 2.21
N LEU A 143 -0.97 -10.94 2.77
CA LEU A 143 -0.81 -11.59 4.08
C LEU A 143 -1.47 -10.80 5.22
N ASN A 144 -1.46 -9.46 5.14
CA ASN A 144 -2.04 -8.55 6.13
C ASN A 144 -2.43 -7.20 5.48
N PRO A 145 -3.51 -7.14 4.70
CA PRO A 145 -3.87 -5.97 3.90
C PRO A 145 -4.21 -4.72 4.74
N ASP A 146 -4.64 -4.92 5.99
CA ASP A 146 -4.88 -3.81 6.93
C ASP A 146 -3.59 -3.15 7.43
N ARG A 147 -2.42 -3.77 7.25
CA ARG A 147 -1.17 -3.33 7.88
C ARG A 147 -0.01 -3.18 6.92
N ASN A 148 -0.11 -3.75 5.73
CA ASN A 148 0.92 -3.70 4.72
C ASN A 148 0.40 -2.88 3.55
N PHE A 149 1.25 -2.07 2.94
CA PHE A 149 0.90 -1.29 1.75
C PHE A 149 2.12 -1.03 0.88
N VAL A 150 1.88 -0.65 -0.37
CA VAL A 150 2.92 -0.34 -1.35
C VAL A 150 2.86 1.14 -1.69
N LEU A 151 4.00 1.79 -1.55
CA LEU A 151 4.29 3.11 -2.08
C LEU A 151 5.12 2.98 -3.36
N ILE A 152 4.97 3.91 -4.29
CA ILE A 152 5.75 4.01 -5.52
C ILE A 152 6.31 5.41 -5.55
N SER A 153 7.63 5.53 -5.70
CA SER A 153 8.29 6.83 -5.61
C SER A 153 9.57 6.88 -6.43
N LYS A 154 9.86 8.07 -6.97
CA LYS A 154 11.18 8.39 -7.54
C LYS A 154 12.25 8.65 -6.47
N TYR A 155 11.87 8.92 -5.23
CA TYR A 155 12.80 9.26 -4.16
C TYR A 155 13.34 8.02 -3.46
N ASP A 156 14.64 8.02 -3.18
CA ASP A 156 15.33 6.92 -2.49
C ASP A 156 15.60 7.27 -1.02
N ARG A 157 14.55 7.29 -0.20
CA ARG A 157 14.64 7.73 1.21
C ARG A 157 13.99 6.81 2.25
N TYR A 158 13.11 5.91 1.86
CA TYR A 158 12.24 5.18 2.80
C TYR A 158 12.90 4.03 3.58
N LEU A 159 14.21 3.81 3.42
CA LEU A 159 14.89 2.67 4.01
C LEU A 159 15.49 2.94 5.41
N SER A 160 15.51 4.19 5.86
CA SER A 160 16.06 4.55 7.17
C SER A 160 15.04 4.35 8.29
N SER A 161 15.53 4.08 9.51
CA SER A 161 14.69 3.95 10.70
C SER A 161 13.76 5.15 10.93
N GLU A 162 14.22 6.36 10.66
CA GLU A 162 13.45 7.60 10.82
C GLU A 162 12.28 7.65 9.83
N GLU A 163 12.55 7.36 8.55
CA GLU A 163 11.53 7.38 7.50
C GLU A 163 10.53 6.23 7.67
N VAL A 164 10.96 5.05 8.13
CA VAL A 164 10.04 3.95 8.46
C VAL A 164 9.07 4.33 9.58
N GLN A 165 9.56 4.97 10.65
CA GLN A 165 8.71 5.44 11.76
C GLN A 165 7.74 6.51 11.30
N LYS A 166 8.23 7.49 10.53
CA LYS A 166 7.42 8.55 9.96
C LYS A 166 6.31 8.00 9.05
N LEU A 167 6.68 7.13 8.11
CA LEU A 167 5.76 6.49 7.18
C LEU A 167 4.67 5.70 7.93
N PHE A 168 5.03 5.01 9.01
CA PHE A 168 4.05 4.33 9.87
C PHE A 168 3.04 5.32 10.46
N HIS A 169 3.52 6.41 11.09
CA HIS A 169 2.62 7.37 11.72
C HIS A 169 1.80 8.20 10.72
N GLU A 170 2.28 8.39 9.50
CA GLU A 170 1.52 8.98 8.39
C GLU A 170 0.44 8.01 7.88
N ALA A 171 0.73 6.71 7.82
CA ALA A 171 -0.17 5.69 7.27
C ALA A 171 -1.28 5.22 8.21
N PHE A 172 -1.10 5.37 9.52
CA PHE A 172 -2.04 4.84 10.52
C PHE A 172 -2.65 5.97 11.35
N ASP A 173 -3.97 5.89 11.58
CA ASP A 173 -4.71 6.86 12.40
C ASP A 173 -4.71 6.45 13.89
N SER A 174 -4.45 7.44 14.75
CA SER A 174 -4.47 7.31 16.20
C SER A 174 -5.86 7.48 16.82
N ILE A 175 -6.91 7.79 16.05
CA ILE A 175 -8.25 8.04 16.59
C ILE A 175 -9.04 6.72 16.75
N SER A 176 -8.72 5.69 15.94
CA SER A 176 -9.31 4.35 15.98
C SER A 176 -8.64 3.45 17.03
N ASN A 177 -9.13 3.51 18.27
CA ASN A 177 -8.56 2.83 19.45
C ASN A 177 -8.56 1.28 19.45
N LYS A 178 -8.89 0.59 18.35
CA LYS A 178 -9.09 -0.88 18.40
C LYS A 178 -8.27 -1.69 17.41
N VAL A 179 -8.04 -1.18 16.19
CA VAL A 179 -7.38 -1.93 15.12
C VAL A 179 -6.48 -1.00 14.32
N ILE A 180 -5.21 -1.37 14.16
CA ILE A 180 -4.35 -0.75 13.14
C ILE A 180 -4.88 -1.19 11.79
N ARG A 181 -5.37 -0.21 11.05
CA ARG A 181 -5.75 -0.32 9.64
C ARG A 181 -5.11 0.83 8.87
N VAL A 182 -4.52 0.55 7.72
CA VAL A 182 -3.98 1.57 6.82
C VAL A 182 -5.09 2.60 6.54
N ASP A 183 -4.85 3.84 6.94
CA ASP A 183 -5.72 4.96 6.64
C ASP A 183 -5.33 5.50 5.26
N TYR A 184 -5.92 4.90 4.23
CA TYR A 184 -5.66 5.30 2.85
C TYR A 184 -6.07 6.75 2.55
N TYR A 185 -6.99 7.34 3.31
CA TYR A 185 -7.35 8.75 3.17
C TYR A 185 -6.24 9.64 3.70
N LYS A 186 -5.77 9.37 4.92
CA LYS A 186 -4.62 10.07 5.49
C LYS A 186 -3.37 9.89 4.63
N LEU A 187 -3.12 8.68 4.13
CA LEU A 187 -2.07 8.45 3.14
C LEU A 187 -2.23 9.36 1.92
N ALA A 188 -3.44 9.47 1.37
CA ALA A 188 -3.74 10.36 0.26
C ALA A 188 -3.50 11.85 0.55
N LEU A 189 -3.58 12.27 1.81
CA LEU A 189 -3.34 13.67 2.21
C LEU A 189 -1.88 13.96 2.57
N GLU A 190 -1.21 13.01 3.21
CA GLU A 190 0.12 13.19 3.80
C GLU A 190 1.25 12.76 2.86
N ILE A 191 1.02 11.71 2.06
CA ILE A 191 2.07 11.04 1.31
C ILE A 191 2.27 11.55 -0.11
N PRO A 192 1.27 11.73 -0.99
CA PRO A 192 1.52 12.11 -2.37
C PRO A 192 2.13 13.52 -2.44
N LYS A 193 3.46 13.56 -2.31
CA LYS A 193 4.36 14.61 -2.72
C LYS A 193 4.57 14.48 -4.22
N GLU A 194 5.20 15.47 -4.84
CA GLU A 194 5.51 15.43 -6.27
C GLU A 194 6.17 14.09 -6.62
N ASP A 195 5.58 13.31 -7.55
CA ASP A 195 6.08 12.02 -8.03
C ASP A 195 6.03 10.85 -7.01
N GLU A 196 4.97 10.80 -6.19
CA GLU A 196 4.64 9.66 -5.32
C GLU A 196 3.23 9.13 -5.60
N MET A 197 3.08 7.80 -5.49
CA MET A 197 1.85 7.06 -5.73
C MET A 197 1.74 5.96 -4.68
N PHE A 198 0.54 5.44 -4.41
CA PHE A 198 0.42 4.23 -3.59
C PHE A 198 -0.67 3.30 -4.12
N ILE A 199 -0.55 2.03 -3.75
CA ILE A 199 -1.54 1.01 -4.06
C ILE A 199 -2.49 0.91 -2.87
N ARG A 200 -3.75 1.26 -3.10
CA ARG A 200 -4.85 1.07 -2.17
C ARG A 200 -5.35 -0.36 -2.28
N TRP A 201 -5.53 -1.01 -1.13
CA TRP A 201 -6.11 -2.34 -1.04
C TRP A 201 -7.35 -2.30 -0.15
N LEU A 202 -8.51 -2.62 -0.71
CA LEU A 202 -9.76 -2.82 0.03
C LEU A 202 -10.23 -4.26 -0.12
N ASP A 203 -10.54 -4.88 1.02
CA ASP A 203 -11.08 -6.23 1.11
C ASP A 203 -12.47 -6.13 1.75
N PHE A 204 -13.48 -6.57 1.00
CA PHE A 204 -14.89 -6.58 1.41
C PHE A 204 -15.41 -8.01 1.63
N GLY A 205 -14.51 -8.95 1.95
CA GLY A 205 -14.85 -10.35 2.20
C GLY A 205 -14.96 -11.16 0.90
N ASP A 206 -16.03 -10.91 0.14
CA ASP A 206 -16.28 -11.61 -1.14
C ASP A 206 -15.75 -10.83 -2.35
N GLU A 207 -15.34 -9.58 -2.16
CA GLU A 207 -14.83 -8.67 -3.18
C GLU A 207 -13.50 -8.06 -2.73
N MET A 208 -12.64 -7.79 -3.71
CA MET A 208 -11.38 -7.10 -3.49
C MET A 208 -11.22 -5.99 -4.53
N GLU A 209 -10.86 -4.80 -4.05
CA GLU A 209 -10.61 -3.64 -4.87
C GLU A 209 -9.18 -3.16 -4.65
N ILE A 210 -8.40 -3.16 -5.73
CA ILE A 210 -7.02 -2.66 -5.73
C ILE A 210 -6.98 -1.44 -6.62
N GLY A 211 -6.61 -0.30 -6.04
CA GLY A 211 -6.59 0.98 -6.74
C GLY A 211 -5.19 1.58 -6.75
N LEU A 212 -4.82 2.24 -7.84
CA LEU A 212 -3.63 3.07 -7.90
C LEU A 212 -3.99 4.52 -7.61
N VAL A 213 -3.43 5.09 -6.55
CA VAL A 213 -3.69 6.47 -6.12
C VAL A 213 -2.51 7.36 -6.50
N TYR A 214 -2.76 8.39 -7.30
CA TYR A 214 -1.74 9.34 -7.75
C TYR A 214 -2.33 10.70 -8.15
N ASN A 215 -1.47 11.71 -8.32
CA ASN A 215 -1.84 13.02 -8.84
C ASN A 215 -1.59 13.09 -10.37
N PRO A 216 -2.65 13.14 -11.21
CA PRO A 216 -2.50 13.09 -12.68
C PRO A 216 -1.90 14.37 -13.27
N ASN A 217 -1.90 15.49 -12.54
CA ASN A 217 -1.23 16.72 -12.98
C ASN A 217 0.30 16.64 -12.83
N ARG A 218 0.80 15.59 -12.17
CA ARG A 218 2.21 15.44 -11.82
C ARG A 218 2.83 14.18 -12.42
N ILE A 219 2.06 13.10 -12.51
CA ILE A 219 2.53 11.81 -13.01
C ILE A 219 1.78 11.48 -14.30
N CYS A 220 2.53 11.20 -15.35
CA CYS A 220 2.01 10.79 -16.65
C CYS A 220 2.19 9.27 -16.80
N LEU A 221 1.08 8.56 -16.94
CA LEU A 221 1.00 7.10 -17.13
C LEU A 221 0.62 6.73 -18.58
#